data_AF-A0A0J9S380-F1
#
_entry.id   AF-A0A0J9S380-F1
#
_cell.length_a   1.000
_cell.length_b   1.000
_cell.length_c   1.000
_cell.angle_alpha   90.00
_cell.angle_beta   90.00
_cell.angle_gamma   90.00
#
_symmetry.space_group_name_H-M   'P 1'
#
loop_
_entity.id
_entity.type
_entity.pdbx_description
1 polymer ?
#
loop_
_entity_poly.entity_id
_entity_poly.type
_entity_poly.pdbx_seq_one_letter_code
_entity_poly.pdbx_strand_id
1 'polypeptide(L)'
;QYLKYDDYIKLKDKFSNNRQDSSSTTILDQLLHDANIQIPKNSDSYKTYSKLLRHIHDDHVFFWGEQIDACKYIRYMLQKEVEVNLGQSYDSNVVKNFQKFLTKYAEKFPHVKNRCIPKIEPIETTTFYKMHTLYKLYDEYTPYSRYVKSNVQYFCRDFHAFVNLYNIYITDNESQSELFNIILENFSKNLNKTVLNYKEECEKKNY
;
A
#
# COMPACT_ATOMS: atom_id res chain seq x y z
N GLN A 1 -8.46 1.39 -9.70
CA GLN A 1 -9.50 0.97 -8.72
C GLN A 1 -8.84 0.91 -7.35
N TYR A 2 -9.52 1.40 -6.31
CA TYR A 2 -9.01 1.48 -4.94
C TYR A 2 -9.11 0.13 -4.22
N LEU A 3 -8.26 -0.08 -3.23
CA LEU A 3 -8.37 -1.14 -2.22
C LEU A 3 -9.22 -0.64 -1.06
N LYS A 4 -10.03 -1.52 -0.49
CA LYS A 4 -10.72 -1.25 0.78
C LYS A 4 -9.73 -1.25 1.94
N TYR A 5 -10.13 -0.69 3.07
CA TYR A 5 -9.29 -0.61 4.27
C TYR A 5 -8.69 -1.97 4.66
N ASP A 6 -9.52 -2.99 4.85
CA ASP A 6 -9.08 -4.30 5.34
C ASP A 6 -8.14 -4.99 4.34
N ASP A 7 -8.42 -4.88 3.03
CA ASP A 7 -7.57 -5.44 1.97
C ASP A 7 -6.22 -4.73 1.90
N TYR A 8 -6.23 -3.39 1.99
CA TYR A 8 -5.01 -2.59 2.00
C TYR A 8 -4.11 -2.93 3.18
N ILE A 9 -4.66 -2.96 4.41
CA ILE A 9 -3.88 -3.26 5.61
C ILE A 9 -3.36 -4.71 5.58
N LYS A 10 -4.19 -5.66 5.16
CA LYS A 10 -3.78 -7.06 5.02
C LYS A 10 -2.61 -7.21 4.06
N LEU A 11 -2.67 -6.58 2.88
CA LEU A 11 -1.59 -6.62 1.90
C LEU A 11 -0.33 -5.91 2.43
N LYS A 12 -0.49 -4.74 3.04
CA LYS A 12 0.61 -3.99 3.65
C LYS A 12 1.34 -4.81 4.72
N ASP A 13 0.60 -5.44 5.63
CA ASP A 13 1.16 -6.26 6.71
C ASP A 13 1.90 -7.48 6.16
N LYS A 14 1.27 -8.23 5.23
CA LYS A 14 1.92 -9.37 4.56
C LYS A 14 3.25 -8.97 3.92
N PHE A 15 3.25 -7.86 3.17
CA PHE A 15 4.43 -7.37 2.45
C PHE A 15 5.52 -6.74 3.35
N SER A 16 5.18 -6.38 4.59
CA SER A 16 6.11 -5.79 5.57
C SER A 16 6.85 -6.83 6.42
N ASN A 17 6.28 -8.03 6.61
CA ASN A 17 6.81 -9.06 7.49
C ASN A 17 8.00 -9.87 6.92
N ASN A 18 8.37 -9.65 5.66
CA ASN A 18 9.40 -10.45 4.99
C ASN A 18 10.80 -9.86 5.23
N ARG A 19 11.63 -10.56 6.00
CA ARG A 19 13.05 -10.22 6.20
C ARG A 19 13.85 -10.45 4.92
N GLN A 20 14.78 -9.55 4.62
CA GLN A 20 15.67 -9.67 3.47
C GLN A 20 16.88 -10.53 3.85
N ASP A 21 17.15 -11.57 3.06
CA ASP A 21 18.35 -12.40 3.21
C ASP A 21 19.35 -12.10 2.07
N SER A 22 20.62 -12.43 2.29
CA SER A 22 21.75 -12.35 1.37
C SER A 22 21.44 -12.89 -0.03
N SER A 23 20.73 -14.01 -0.12
CA SER A 23 20.26 -14.62 -1.38
C SER A 23 19.41 -13.68 -2.23
N SER A 24 18.59 -12.84 -1.60
CA SER A 24 17.72 -11.87 -2.29
C SER A 24 18.52 -10.74 -2.96
N THR A 25 19.70 -10.40 -2.43
CA THR A 25 20.56 -9.35 -2.99
C THR A 25 21.22 -9.82 -4.28
N THR A 26 21.75 -11.05 -4.30
CA THR A 26 22.36 -11.65 -5.50
C THR A 26 21.32 -11.81 -6.62
N ILE A 27 20.10 -12.25 -6.29
CA ILE A 27 19.01 -12.37 -7.26
C ILE A 27 18.65 -10.99 -7.83
N LEU A 28 18.55 -9.97 -6.98
CA LEU A 28 18.25 -8.60 -7.41
C LEU A 28 19.29 -8.06 -8.40
N ASP A 29 20.57 -8.18 -8.07
CA ASP A 29 21.67 -7.71 -8.92
C ASP A 29 21.65 -8.39 -10.30
N GLN A 30 21.42 -9.70 -10.34
CA GLN A 30 21.30 -10.47 -11.59
C GLN A 30 20.10 -9.99 -12.42
N LEU A 31 18.94 -9.82 -11.80
CA LEU A 31 17.73 -9.38 -12.51
C LEU A 31 17.87 -7.96 -13.07
N LEU A 32 18.50 -7.06 -12.33
CA LEU A 32 18.79 -5.70 -12.80
C LEU A 32 19.75 -5.72 -13.99
N HIS A 33 20.82 -6.51 -13.91
CA HIS A 33 21.77 -6.71 -15.00
C HIS A 33 21.09 -7.26 -16.26
N ASP A 34 20.32 -8.34 -16.13
CA ASP A 34 19.63 -9.01 -17.24
C ASP A 34 18.55 -8.12 -17.87
N ALA A 35 17.96 -7.21 -17.08
CA ALA A 35 17.01 -6.21 -17.55
C ALA A 35 17.68 -4.97 -18.17
N ASN A 36 19.02 -4.90 -18.15
CA ASN A 36 19.82 -3.74 -18.54
C ASN A 36 19.43 -2.47 -17.78
N ILE A 37 19.26 -2.57 -16.46
CA ILE A 37 18.91 -1.48 -15.55
C ILE A 37 20.12 -1.19 -14.66
N GLN A 38 20.75 -0.04 -14.89
CA GLN A 38 21.92 0.40 -14.12
C GLN A 38 21.47 1.35 -13.01
N ILE A 39 21.56 0.90 -11.76
CA ILE A 39 21.24 1.70 -10.58
C ILE A 39 22.30 1.50 -9.48
N PRO A 40 22.73 2.55 -8.75
CA PRO A 40 23.66 2.39 -7.64
C PRO A 40 23.06 1.55 -6.51
N LYS A 41 23.82 0.61 -5.93
CA LYS A 41 23.33 -0.30 -4.86
C LYS A 41 22.87 0.43 -3.59
N ASN A 42 23.39 1.62 -3.33
CA ASN A 42 23.01 2.46 -2.19
C ASN A 42 21.87 3.45 -2.50
N SER A 43 21.36 3.47 -3.73
CA SER A 43 20.28 4.39 -4.13
C SER A 43 18.92 3.96 -3.58
N ASP A 44 18.02 4.91 -3.39
CA ASP A 44 16.64 4.62 -3.02
C ASP A 44 15.90 3.89 -4.15
N SER A 45 16.26 4.11 -5.43
CA SER A 45 15.77 3.31 -6.54
C SER A 45 16.11 1.82 -6.39
N TYR A 46 17.34 1.49 -5.96
CA TYR A 46 17.71 0.09 -5.67
C TYR A 46 16.86 -0.51 -4.55
N LYS A 47 16.57 0.27 -3.51
CA LYS A 47 15.63 -0.15 -2.45
C LYS A 47 14.23 -0.39 -3.01
N THR A 48 13.75 0.41 -3.97
CA THR A 48 12.45 0.19 -4.62
C THR A 48 12.41 -1.12 -5.40
N TYR A 49 13.44 -1.45 -6.19
CA TYR A 49 13.51 -2.76 -6.87
C TYR A 49 13.64 -3.92 -5.90
N SER A 50 14.37 -3.74 -4.80
CA SER A 50 14.45 -4.72 -3.73
C SER A 50 13.08 -4.99 -3.07
N LYS A 51 12.32 -3.93 -2.76
CA LYS A 51 10.93 -4.03 -2.28
C LYS A 51 10.04 -4.75 -3.31
N LEU A 52 10.15 -4.40 -4.60
CA LEU A 52 9.40 -5.03 -5.67
C LEU A 52 9.69 -6.54 -5.73
N LEU A 53 10.98 -6.92 -5.78
CA LEU A 53 11.41 -8.33 -5.80
C LEU A 53 10.83 -9.10 -4.63
N ARG A 54 10.88 -8.52 -3.43
CA ARG A 54 10.33 -9.15 -2.23
C ARG A 54 8.83 -9.38 -2.35
N HIS A 55 8.08 -8.42 -2.88
CA HIS A 55 6.63 -8.54 -3.02
C HIS A 55 6.25 -9.58 -4.07
N ILE A 56 6.90 -9.60 -5.22
CA ILE A 56 6.59 -10.56 -6.30
C ILE A 56 7.09 -11.98 -6.02
N HIS A 57 8.09 -12.13 -5.15
CA HIS A 57 8.58 -13.43 -4.67
C HIS A 57 7.75 -14.02 -3.53
N ASP A 58 6.87 -13.25 -2.90
CA ASP A 58 5.96 -13.75 -1.86
C ASP A 58 4.84 -14.58 -2.48
N ASP A 59 5.11 -15.87 -2.68
CA ASP A 59 4.17 -16.81 -3.30
C ASP A 59 2.83 -16.90 -2.55
N HIS A 60 2.83 -16.77 -1.22
CA HIS A 60 1.61 -16.91 -0.41
C HIS A 60 0.56 -15.85 -0.74
N VAL A 61 0.97 -14.64 -1.09
CA VAL A 61 0.05 -13.56 -1.50
C VAL A 61 -0.62 -13.88 -2.86
N PHE A 62 0.00 -14.69 -3.71
CA PHE A 62 -0.49 -14.96 -5.07
C PHE A 62 -1.29 -16.27 -5.23
N PHE A 63 -1.35 -17.14 -4.22
CA PHE A 63 -2.02 -18.45 -4.34
C PHE A 63 -3.55 -18.41 -4.22
N TRP A 64 -4.14 -17.46 -3.49
CA TRP A 64 -5.55 -17.54 -3.04
C TRP A 64 -6.52 -16.57 -3.74
N GLY A 65 -6.29 -16.23 -5.01
CA GLY A 65 -7.17 -15.29 -5.74
C GLY A 65 -6.97 -13.82 -5.40
N GLU A 66 -6.11 -13.50 -4.43
CA GLU A 66 -5.68 -12.13 -4.07
C GLU A 66 -4.74 -11.50 -5.10
N GLN A 67 -4.41 -12.21 -6.19
CA GLN A 67 -3.43 -11.75 -7.19
C GLN A 67 -3.77 -10.38 -7.77
N ILE A 68 -5.05 -10.09 -8.04
CA ILE A 68 -5.47 -8.82 -8.61
C ILE A 68 -5.20 -7.68 -7.61
N ASP A 69 -5.59 -7.86 -6.35
CA ASP A 69 -5.45 -6.83 -5.33
C ASP A 69 -4.00 -6.66 -4.88
N ALA A 70 -3.23 -7.74 -4.84
CA ALA A 70 -1.78 -7.70 -4.67
C ALA A 70 -1.11 -6.86 -5.76
N CYS A 71 -1.48 -7.07 -7.03
CA CYS A 71 -0.94 -6.26 -8.12
C CYS A 71 -1.40 -4.79 -8.06
N LYS A 72 -2.64 -4.51 -7.62
CA LYS A 72 -3.10 -3.13 -7.36
C LYS A 72 -2.25 -2.47 -6.28
N TYR A 73 -1.98 -3.18 -5.18
CA TYR A 73 -1.12 -2.69 -4.10
C TYR A 73 0.30 -2.42 -4.59
N ILE A 74 0.91 -3.37 -5.31
CA ILE A 74 2.27 -3.21 -5.86
C ILE A 74 2.34 -2.02 -6.80
N ARG A 75 1.36 -1.86 -7.71
CA ARG A 75 1.27 -0.70 -8.61
C ARG A 75 1.24 0.62 -7.84
N TYR A 76 0.36 0.72 -6.82
CA TYR A 76 0.30 1.90 -5.96
C TYR A 76 1.62 2.15 -5.24
N MET A 77 2.22 1.10 -4.65
CA MET A 77 3.48 1.17 -3.91
C MET A 77 4.59 1.71 -4.81
N LEU A 78 4.74 1.19 -6.04
CA LEU A 78 5.76 1.64 -6.98
C LEU A 78 5.61 3.13 -7.32
N GLN A 79 4.39 3.58 -7.64
CA GLN A 79 4.16 4.99 -7.94
C GLN A 79 4.38 5.89 -6.72
N LYS A 80 3.99 5.45 -5.51
CA LYS A 80 4.32 6.14 -4.26
C LYS A 80 5.82 6.26 -4.04
N GLU A 81 6.58 5.17 -4.19
CA GLU A 81 8.02 5.23 -3.99
C GLU A 81 8.67 6.21 -4.97
N VAL A 82 8.24 6.24 -6.23
CA VAL A 82 8.84 7.13 -7.25
C VAL A 82 8.39 8.59 -7.08
N GLU A 83 7.09 8.86 -7.01
CA GLU A 83 6.58 10.24 -6.96
C GLU A 83 6.76 10.89 -5.60
N VAL A 84 6.48 10.16 -4.52
CA VAL A 84 6.46 10.73 -3.16
C VAL A 84 7.81 10.60 -2.48
N ASN A 85 8.46 9.43 -2.56
CA ASN A 85 9.71 9.22 -1.84
C ASN A 85 10.95 9.67 -2.63
N LEU A 86 10.99 9.43 -3.95
CA LEU A 86 12.10 9.85 -4.81
C LEU A 86 11.91 11.26 -5.40
N GLY A 87 10.70 11.81 -5.40
CA GLY A 87 10.39 13.10 -6.02
C GLY A 87 10.54 13.08 -7.55
N GLN A 88 10.33 11.93 -8.18
CA GLN A 88 10.49 11.72 -9.63
C GLN A 88 9.13 11.45 -10.29
N SER A 89 8.99 11.76 -11.59
CA SER A 89 7.77 11.39 -12.31
C SER A 89 7.70 9.88 -12.56
N TYR A 90 6.56 9.27 -12.27
CA TYR A 90 6.27 7.87 -12.64
C TYR A 90 5.86 7.76 -14.11
N ASP A 91 6.82 8.02 -15.00
CA ASP A 91 6.60 8.08 -16.43
C ASP A 91 6.64 6.71 -17.13
N SER A 92 6.44 6.72 -18.45
CA SER A 92 6.47 5.50 -19.26
C SER A 92 7.82 4.77 -19.25
N ASN A 93 8.93 5.47 -19.03
CA ASN A 93 10.26 4.88 -18.97
C ASN A 93 10.47 4.15 -17.64
N VAL A 94 10.04 4.75 -16.53
CA VAL A 94 9.99 4.12 -15.20
C VAL A 94 9.15 2.84 -15.25
N VAL A 95 7.94 2.92 -15.80
CA VAL A 95 7.05 1.76 -15.98
C VAL A 95 7.70 0.67 -16.81
N LYS A 96 8.32 1.02 -17.94
CA LYS A 96 9.00 0.07 -18.82
C LYS A 96 10.15 -0.64 -18.10
N ASN A 97 10.88 0.05 -17.24
CA ASN A 97 11.95 -0.58 -16.47
C ASN A 97 11.40 -1.57 -15.42
N PHE A 98 10.33 -1.22 -14.72
CA PHE A 98 9.65 -2.19 -13.83
C PHE A 98 9.11 -3.40 -14.58
N GLN A 99 8.50 -3.20 -15.75
CA GLN A 99 8.01 -4.30 -16.58
C GLN A 99 9.16 -5.20 -17.06
N LYS A 100 10.27 -4.64 -17.56
CA LYS A 100 11.47 -5.41 -17.94
C LYS A 100 11.99 -6.24 -16.77
N PHE A 101 12.11 -5.63 -15.60
CA PHE A 101 12.56 -6.31 -14.39
C PHE A 101 11.65 -7.50 -14.05
N LEU A 102 10.33 -7.31 -14.09
CA LEU A 102 9.36 -8.38 -13.82
C LEU A 102 9.36 -9.47 -14.91
N THR A 103 9.61 -9.11 -16.18
CA THR A 103 9.80 -10.08 -17.26
C THR A 103 11.02 -10.95 -16.99
N LYS A 104 12.17 -10.37 -16.62
CA LYS A 104 13.37 -11.13 -16.26
C LYS A 104 13.15 -12.01 -15.03
N TYR A 105 12.37 -11.53 -14.07
CA TYR A 105 11.96 -12.36 -12.95
C TYR A 105 11.14 -13.58 -13.38
N ALA A 106 10.15 -13.39 -14.26
CA ALA A 106 9.31 -14.48 -14.77
C ALA A 106 10.10 -15.49 -15.62
N GLU A 107 11.09 -15.03 -16.40
CA GLU A 107 12.03 -15.90 -17.13
C GLU A 107 12.87 -16.76 -16.16
N LYS A 108 13.37 -16.16 -15.07
CA LYS A 108 14.19 -16.85 -14.06
C LYS A 108 13.38 -17.82 -13.19
N PHE A 109 12.11 -17.51 -12.93
CA PHE A 109 11.21 -18.31 -12.09
C PHE A 109 9.92 -18.69 -12.84
N PRO A 110 9.95 -19.60 -13.84
CA PRO A 110 8.81 -19.84 -14.74
C PRO A 110 7.50 -20.27 -14.07
N HIS A 111 7.56 -20.80 -12.84
CA HIS A 111 6.38 -21.19 -12.06
C HIS A 111 5.54 -19.98 -11.62
N VAL A 112 6.09 -18.76 -11.61
CA VAL A 112 5.42 -17.52 -11.18
C VAL A 112 4.72 -16.78 -12.33
N LYS A 113 3.84 -17.46 -13.08
CA LYS A 113 2.95 -16.98 -14.18
C LYS A 113 2.84 -15.45 -14.41
N ASN A 114 3.89 -14.80 -14.93
CA ASN A 114 3.91 -13.36 -15.31
C ASN A 114 3.25 -12.41 -14.29
N ARG A 115 3.51 -12.62 -12.99
CA ARG A 115 2.84 -11.88 -11.91
C ARG A 115 2.95 -10.37 -12.10
N CYS A 116 1.80 -9.70 -12.09
CA CYS A 116 1.64 -8.24 -12.14
C CYS A 116 2.22 -7.51 -13.35
N ILE A 117 2.97 -8.15 -14.26
CA ILE A 117 3.56 -7.53 -15.46
C ILE A 117 2.56 -6.64 -16.21
N PRO A 118 1.39 -7.15 -16.66
CA PRO A 118 0.43 -6.34 -17.41
C PRO A 118 -0.35 -5.34 -16.54
N LYS A 119 -0.11 -5.34 -15.22
CA LYS A 119 -0.79 -4.48 -14.24
C LYS A 119 0.11 -3.36 -13.72
N ILE A 120 1.40 -3.36 -14.05
CA ILE A 120 2.28 -2.23 -13.76
C ILE A 120 2.10 -1.21 -14.87
N GLU A 121 1.23 -0.24 -14.61
CA GLU A 121 0.91 0.90 -15.47
C GLU A 121 0.70 2.15 -14.60
N PRO A 122 0.87 3.38 -15.12
CA PRO A 122 0.63 4.59 -14.34
C PRO A 122 -0.80 4.67 -13.81
N ILE A 123 -0.99 5.01 -12.54
CA ILE A 123 -2.26 5.54 -12.04
C ILE A 123 -2.31 7.01 -12.46
N GLU A 124 -3.44 7.44 -13.04
CA GLU A 124 -3.64 8.85 -13.39
C GLU A 124 -3.36 9.73 -12.16
N THR A 125 -2.64 10.83 -12.36
CA THR A 125 -2.03 11.64 -11.29
C THR A 125 -3.04 12.07 -10.22
N THR A 126 -4.19 12.60 -10.62
CA THR A 126 -5.25 13.03 -9.70
C THR A 126 -5.78 11.86 -8.88
N THR A 127 -6.03 10.73 -9.54
CA THR A 127 -6.47 9.48 -8.92
C THR A 127 -5.42 8.93 -7.96
N PHE A 128 -4.13 9.02 -8.33
CA PHE A 128 -3.03 8.58 -7.48
C PHE A 128 -2.96 9.40 -6.20
N TYR A 129 -2.99 10.72 -6.26
CA TYR A 129 -2.94 11.56 -5.06
C TYR A 129 -4.16 11.38 -4.16
N LYS A 130 -5.36 11.20 -4.72
CA LYS A 130 -6.55 10.85 -3.93
C LYS A 130 -6.39 9.49 -3.24
N MET A 131 -5.92 8.48 -3.98
CA MET A 131 -5.63 7.15 -3.41
C MET A 131 -4.57 7.21 -2.33
N HIS A 132 -3.52 8.00 -2.53
CA HIS A 132 -2.43 8.18 -1.58
C HIS A 132 -2.93 8.79 -0.27
N THR A 133 -3.74 9.86 -0.34
CA THR A 133 -4.34 10.47 0.85
C THR A 133 -5.28 9.51 1.58
N LEU A 134 -6.11 8.76 0.85
CA LEU A 134 -6.97 7.73 1.45
C LEU A 134 -6.15 6.67 2.20
N TYR A 135 -5.09 6.15 1.59
CA TYR A 135 -4.27 5.12 2.24
C TYR A 135 -3.44 5.67 3.39
N LYS A 136 -3.08 6.96 3.40
CA LYS A 136 -2.54 7.61 4.60
C LYS A 136 -3.56 7.62 5.75
N LEU A 137 -4.83 7.88 5.48
CA LEU A 137 -5.88 7.77 6.49
C LEU A 137 -6.05 6.35 7.02
N TYR A 138 -5.93 5.35 6.14
CA TYR A 138 -5.93 3.94 6.56
C TYR A 138 -4.76 3.64 7.50
N ASP A 139 -3.57 4.14 7.17
CA ASP A 139 -2.37 3.99 8.00
C ASP A 139 -2.54 4.67 9.37
N GLU A 140 -3.05 5.90 9.40
CA GLU A 140 -3.32 6.64 10.64
C GLU A 140 -4.42 5.99 11.49
N TYR A 141 -5.41 5.34 10.87
CA TYR A 141 -6.47 4.63 11.58
C TYR A 141 -6.00 3.31 12.23
N THR A 142 -4.99 2.66 11.65
CA THR A 142 -4.57 1.28 12.01
C THR A 142 -4.30 1.08 13.52
N PRO A 143 -3.62 1.99 14.24
CA PRO A 143 -3.43 1.86 15.68
C PRO A 143 -4.74 1.80 16.47
N TYR A 144 -5.76 2.53 16.02
CA TYR A 144 -7.06 2.62 16.70
C TYR A 144 -7.98 1.45 16.37
N SER A 145 -7.85 0.88 15.17
CA SER A 145 -8.65 -0.28 14.74
C SER A 145 -8.34 -1.55 15.54
N ARG A 146 -7.13 -1.65 16.11
CA ARG A 146 -6.72 -2.75 17.01
C ARG A 146 -7.13 -2.45 18.45
N TYR A 147 -8.40 -2.13 18.64
CA TYR A 147 -8.98 -1.74 19.92
C TYR A 147 -8.62 -2.73 21.04
N VAL A 148 -7.96 -2.23 22.08
CA VAL A 148 -7.71 -2.96 23.32
C VAL A 148 -8.24 -2.11 24.47
N LYS A 149 -9.33 -2.58 25.10
CA LYS A 149 -10.08 -1.84 26.14
C LYS A 149 -9.19 -1.21 27.21
N SER A 150 -8.17 -1.93 27.69
CA SER A 150 -7.25 -1.46 28.75
C SER A 150 -6.43 -0.23 28.36
N ASN A 151 -6.27 0.04 27.06
CA ASN A 151 -5.36 1.06 26.54
C ASN A 151 -6.08 2.26 25.93
N VAL A 152 -7.41 2.18 25.74
CA VAL A 152 -8.23 3.19 25.03
C VAL A 152 -8.04 4.60 25.59
N GLN A 153 -8.00 4.70 26.92
CA GLN A 153 -7.80 5.96 27.64
C GLN A 153 -6.55 6.75 27.22
N TYR A 154 -5.48 6.07 26.80
CA TYR A 154 -4.24 6.72 26.37
C TYR A 154 -4.33 7.29 24.95
N PHE A 155 -5.35 6.87 24.19
CA PHE A 155 -5.52 7.24 22.80
C PHE A 155 -6.73 8.16 22.55
N CYS A 156 -7.55 8.47 23.57
CA CYS A 156 -8.78 9.26 23.42
C CYS A 156 -8.57 10.58 22.67
N ARG A 157 -7.58 11.38 23.10
CA ARG A 157 -7.26 12.66 22.46
C ARG A 157 -6.82 12.49 21.00
N ASP A 158 -5.91 11.55 20.76
CA ASP A 158 -5.32 11.35 19.44
C ASP A 158 -6.35 10.75 18.47
N PHE A 159 -7.22 9.85 18.96
CA PHE A 159 -8.33 9.30 18.20
C PHE A 159 -9.38 10.35 17.87
N HIS A 160 -9.72 11.25 18.80
CA HIS A 160 -10.62 12.38 18.51
C HIS A 160 -10.04 13.30 17.43
N ALA A 161 -8.74 13.60 17.50
CA ALA A 161 -8.05 14.36 16.45
C ALA A 161 -8.12 13.65 15.08
N PHE A 162 -7.91 12.33 15.06
CA PHE A 162 -8.06 11.51 13.85
C PHE A 162 -9.49 11.57 13.28
N VAL A 163 -10.52 11.46 14.12
CA VAL A 163 -11.93 11.52 13.68
C VAL A 163 -12.24 12.87 13.02
N ASN A 164 -11.73 13.97 13.56
CA ASN A 164 -11.89 15.29 12.94
C ASN A 164 -11.22 15.37 11.56
N LEU A 165 -9.99 14.86 11.45
CA LEU A 165 -9.25 14.81 10.20
C LEU A 165 -9.95 13.92 9.15
N TYR A 166 -10.51 12.79 9.59
CA TYR A 166 -11.35 11.93 8.75
C TYR A 166 -12.60 12.66 8.24
N ASN A 167 -13.34 13.36 9.12
CA ASN A 167 -14.57 14.06 8.73
C ASN A 167 -14.29 15.12 7.66
N ILE A 168 -13.22 15.91 7.83
CA ILE A 168 -12.78 16.90 6.83
C ILE A 168 -12.52 16.20 5.48
N TYR A 169 -11.76 15.10 5.49
CA TYR A 169 -11.45 14.37 4.27
C TYR A 169 -12.69 13.83 3.55
N ILE A 170 -13.66 13.28 4.28
CA ILE A 170 -14.91 12.80 3.69
C ILE A 170 -15.68 13.96 3.07
N THR A 171 -15.87 15.07 3.78
CA THR A 171 -16.59 16.23 3.25
C THR A 171 -15.97 16.76 1.96
N ASP A 172 -14.63 16.80 1.87
CA ASP A 172 -13.93 17.28 0.67
C ASP A 172 -13.97 16.31 -0.51
N ASN A 173 -14.26 15.03 -0.26
CA ASN A 173 -14.16 13.97 -1.27
C ASN A 173 -15.43 13.17 -1.52
N GLU A 174 -16.51 13.47 -0.81
CA GLU A 174 -17.85 12.91 -1.05
C GLU A 174 -18.35 13.30 -2.46
N SER A 175 -19.06 12.40 -3.13
CA SER A 175 -19.67 12.64 -4.46
C SER A 175 -18.71 12.74 -5.64
N GLN A 176 -17.44 12.35 -5.48
CA GLN A 176 -16.48 12.38 -6.61
C GLN A 176 -16.62 11.21 -7.59
N SER A 177 -17.10 10.04 -7.14
CA SER A 177 -17.57 8.94 -8.01
C SER A 177 -18.31 7.89 -7.19
N GLU A 178 -19.24 7.16 -7.80
CA GLU A 178 -19.99 6.07 -7.15
C GLU A 178 -19.05 4.99 -6.57
N LEU A 179 -18.05 4.56 -7.35
CA LEU A 179 -17.06 3.57 -6.89
C LEU A 179 -16.23 4.06 -5.71
N PHE A 180 -15.88 5.35 -5.68
CA PHE A 180 -15.12 5.93 -4.58
C PHE A 180 -15.99 6.11 -3.34
N ASN A 181 -17.26 6.49 -3.51
CA ASN A 181 -18.21 6.55 -2.40
C ASN A 181 -18.38 5.17 -1.72
N ILE A 182 -18.44 4.07 -2.48
CA ILE A 182 -18.46 2.70 -1.91
C ILE A 182 -17.23 2.41 -1.05
N ILE A 183 -16.05 2.92 -1.46
CA ILE A 183 -14.80 2.76 -0.70
C ILE A 183 -14.84 3.58 0.59
N LEU A 184 -15.33 4.81 0.52
CA LEU A 184 -15.51 5.68 1.69
C LEU A 184 -16.52 5.07 2.67
N GLU A 185 -17.67 4.61 2.20
CA GLU A 185 -18.70 3.95 3.03
C GLU A 185 -18.15 2.70 3.74
N ASN A 186 -17.36 1.88 3.05
CA ASN A 186 -16.72 0.72 3.67
C ASN A 186 -15.79 1.15 4.82
N PHE A 187 -15.03 2.23 4.60
CA PHE A 187 -14.16 2.76 5.65
C PHE A 187 -14.96 3.39 6.80
N SER A 188 -16.04 4.15 6.51
CA SER A 188 -16.94 4.73 7.51
C SER A 188 -17.53 3.66 8.43
N LYS A 189 -17.94 2.50 7.88
CA LYS A 189 -18.48 1.39 8.68
C LYS A 189 -17.46 0.89 9.70
N ASN A 190 -16.21 0.72 9.29
CA ASN A 190 -15.13 0.30 10.18
C ASN A 190 -14.84 1.36 11.25
N LEU A 191 -14.78 2.64 10.87
CA LEU A 191 -14.51 3.73 11.80
C LEU A 191 -15.65 3.94 12.81
N ASN A 192 -16.91 3.94 12.38
CA ASN A 192 -18.06 4.16 13.26
C ASN A 192 -18.12 3.14 14.40
N LYS A 193 -17.78 1.88 14.12
CA LYS A 193 -17.66 0.85 15.18
C LYS A 193 -16.60 1.23 16.21
N THR A 194 -15.46 1.73 15.77
CA THR A 194 -14.37 2.17 16.66
C THR A 194 -14.76 3.43 17.43
N VAL A 195 -15.45 4.39 16.79
CA VAL A 195 -15.98 5.59 17.47
C VAL A 195 -16.90 5.22 18.62
N LEU A 196 -17.83 4.28 18.42
CA LEU A 196 -18.71 3.83 19.49
C LEU A 196 -17.94 3.23 20.67
N ASN A 197 -16.95 2.38 20.39
CA ASN A 197 -16.12 1.76 21.44
C ASN A 197 -15.28 2.81 22.20
N TYR A 198 -14.69 3.77 21.50
CA TYR A 198 -13.90 4.84 22.12
C TYR A 198 -14.77 5.79 22.93
N LYS A 199 -15.95 6.16 22.43
CA LYS A 199 -16.89 7.01 23.16
C LYS A 199 -17.23 6.41 24.53
N GLU A 200 -17.58 5.12 24.56
CA GLU A 200 -17.93 4.42 25.80
C GLU A 200 -16.80 4.46 26.85
N GLU A 201 -15.54 4.30 26.43
CA GLU A 201 -14.42 4.24 27.38
C GLU A 201 -13.81 5.62 27.71
N CYS A 202 -13.82 6.55 26.76
CA CYS A 202 -13.31 7.91 26.98
C CYS A 202 -14.25 8.74 27.87
N GLU A 203 -15.57 8.59 27.73
CA GLU A 203 -16.56 9.29 28.56
C GLU A 203 -16.57 8.78 30.02
N LYS A 204 -16.27 7.49 30.25
CA LYS A 204 -16.16 6.91 31.60
C LYS A 204 -15.07 7.55 32.47
N LYS A 205 -14.12 8.28 31.87
CA LYS A 205 -12.95 8.81 32.57
C LYS A 205 -12.80 10.34 32.53
N ASN A 206 -13.82 11.08 32.07
CA ASN A 206 -13.82 12.55 31.98
C ASN A 206 -12.56 13.11 31.28
N TYR A 207 -12.37 12.76 30.01
CA TYR A 207 -11.46 13.48 29.09
C TYR A 207 -12.23 14.48 28.25
#